data_AF-X1BWI9-F1
#
_entry.id   AF-X1BWI9-F1
#
_cell.length_a   1.000
_cell.length_b   1.000
_cell.length_c   1.000
_cell.angle_alpha   90.00
_cell.angle_beta   90.00
_cell.angle_gamma   90.00
#
_symmetry.space_group_name_H-M   'P 1'
#
loop_
_entity.id
_entity.type
_entity.pdbx_description
1 polymer ?
#
loop_
_entity_poly.entity_id
_entity_poly.type
_entity_poly.pdbx_seq_one_letter_code
_entity_poly.pdbx_strand_id
1 'polypeptide(L)'
;MADIIGVRVTPELDTINSLVICNSPAGQTDALVTFNGENFIVVWVDARFPGITVARVTPQGVVLDTGNYIGGGSSYGEDLPDIACDFQRSFVVWSQEFYGVCGRFINNSAQPEGSVITIATTLATSSVPKVEFDNNNYFVVWADFCSTGTDLDIFGQMVSPQGSLIGGKITIAQGPEIQNYSDFVFDGTNFVVVWLEESSGLFGQMIGTDGQLVGTKLRISDNTPYLRDHPSICVGIDNYLIVWGEYYDNYDIYGNIDI
;
A
#
# COMPACT_ATOMS: atom_id res chain seq x y z
N MET A 1 -0.76 24.47 3.32
CA MET A 1 0.63 24.00 3.12
C MET A 1 0.88 22.97 4.18
N ALA A 2 1.30 21.78 3.76
CA ALA A 2 1.66 20.67 4.64
C ALA A 2 3.10 20.29 4.27
N ASP A 3 3.92 20.10 5.29
CA ASP A 3 5.34 19.75 5.19
C ASP A 3 5.49 18.27 5.56
N ILE A 4 6.56 17.61 5.10
CA ILE A 4 6.91 16.27 5.57
C ILE A 4 7.85 16.41 6.78
N ILE A 5 7.33 16.04 7.95
CA ILE A 5 8.04 16.09 9.22
C ILE A 5 8.04 14.68 9.82
N GLY A 6 9.20 14.22 10.26
CA GLY A 6 9.36 12.96 10.98
C GLY A 6 9.62 13.19 12.47
N VAL A 7 9.25 12.20 13.28
CA VAL A 7 9.65 12.12 14.69
C VAL A 7 10.36 10.80 14.91
N ARG A 8 11.54 10.84 15.52
CA ARG A 8 12.25 9.65 15.98
C ARG A 8 11.86 9.36 17.41
N VAL A 9 11.55 8.09 17.67
CA VAL A 9 11.20 7.57 18.99
C VAL A 9 12.08 6.37 19.36
N THR A 10 12.23 6.09 20.64
CA THR A 10 12.82 4.83 21.13
C THR A 10 11.82 3.68 20.98
N PRO A 11 12.25 2.41 21.16
CA PRO A 11 11.32 1.29 21.26
C PRO A 11 10.27 1.44 22.38
N GLU A 12 10.59 2.20 23.42
CA GLU A 12 9.69 2.55 24.54
C GLU A 12 8.77 3.75 24.22
N LEU A 13 8.81 4.27 22.99
CA LEU A 13 8.06 5.44 22.51
C LEU A 13 8.48 6.79 23.12
N ASP A 14 9.68 6.87 23.70
CA ASP A 14 10.23 8.16 24.13
C ASP A 14 10.67 8.97 22.91
N THR A 15 10.27 10.24 22.84
CA THR A 15 10.66 11.13 21.74
C THR A 15 12.15 11.45 21.81
N ILE A 16 12.88 11.17 20.73
CA ILE A 16 14.29 11.52 20.58
C ILE A 16 14.41 12.92 19.98
N ASN A 17 13.84 13.14 18.79
CA ASN A 17 13.83 14.43 18.10
C ASN A 17 12.81 14.46 16.94
N SER A 18 12.38 15.67 16.57
CA SER A 18 11.68 15.93 15.31
C SER A 18 12.67 16.37 14.23
N LEU A 19 12.35 16.08 12.97
CA LEU A 19 13.16 16.48 11.82
C LEU A 19 12.26 16.89 10.64
N VAL A 20 12.67 17.94 9.93
CA VAL A 20 12.04 18.35 8.69
C VAL A 20 12.66 17.54 7.56
N ILE A 21 11.84 16.77 6.85
CA ILE A 21 12.26 15.95 5.70
C ILE A 21 12.04 16.75 4.41
N CYS A 22 10.90 17.44 4.30
CA CYS A 22 10.61 18.36 3.21
C CYS A 22 9.78 19.54 3.73
N ASN A 23 10.19 20.78 3.44
CA ASN A 23 9.47 22.02 3.77
C ASN A 23 9.29 22.91 2.55
N SER A 24 8.89 22.29 1.45
CA SER A 24 8.87 22.97 0.16
C SER A 24 7.61 23.81 0.00
N PRO A 25 7.64 24.91 -0.81
CA PRO A 25 6.56 25.90 -0.83
C PRO A 25 5.20 25.43 -1.40
N ALA A 26 5.07 24.16 -1.80
CA ALA A 26 3.81 23.54 -2.21
C ALA A 26 3.27 22.62 -1.11
N GLY A 27 2.11 21.97 -1.31
CA GLY A 27 1.65 20.94 -0.38
C GLY A 27 2.45 19.65 -0.53
N GLN A 28 2.77 18.98 0.58
CA GLN A 28 3.23 17.59 0.59
C GLN A 28 2.22 16.74 1.39
N THR A 29 1.82 15.59 0.84
CA THR A 29 0.81 14.68 1.43
C THR A 29 1.21 13.21 1.33
N ASP A 30 0.44 12.34 1.98
CA ASP A 30 0.52 10.89 1.83
C ASP A 30 1.91 10.31 2.13
N ALA A 31 2.52 10.81 3.20
CA ALA A 31 3.83 10.36 3.62
C ALA A 31 3.78 8.94 4.20
N LEU A 32 4.66 8.08 3.69
CA LEU A 32 4.92 6.75 4.22
C LEU A 32 6.40 6.58 4.48
N VAL A 33 6.73 5.63 5.34
CA VAL A 33 8.11 5.30 5.69
C VAL A 33 8.31 3.80 5.73
N THR A 34 9.44 3.36 5.21
CA THR A 34 9.96 1.99 5.40
C THR A 34 11.43 2.04 5.79
N PHE A 35 12.00 0.92 6.20
CA PHE A 35 13.42 0.79 6.50
C PHE A 35 14.08 -0.21 5.55
N ASN A 36 15.02 0.26 4.72
CA ASN A 36 15.65 -0.61 3.71
C ASN A 36 16.82 -1.45 4.26
N GLY A 37 17.01 -1.49 5.59
CA GLY A 37 18.15 -2.14 6.25
C GLY A 37 19.32 -1.21 6.57
N GLU A 38 19.37 -0.01 5.97
CA GLU A 38 20.43 0.98 6.23
C GLU A 38 19.84 2.34 6.64
N ASN A 39 18.87 2.84 5.88
CA ASN A 39 18.22 4.13 6.06
C ASN A 39 16.70 3.96 6.06
N PHE A 40 16.01 4.89 6.70
CA PHE A 40 14.58 5.07 6.46
C PHE A 40 14.39 5.63 5.06
N ILE A 41 13.47 5.06 4.30
CA ILE A 41 13.01 5.59 3.02
C ILE A 41 11.65 6.22 3.26
N VAL A 42 11.54 7.52 3.00
CA VAL A 42 10.30 8.26 3.12
C VAL A 42 9.81 8.58 1.73
N VAL A 43 8.55 8.23 1.44
CA VAL A 43 7.86 8.53 0.18
C VAL A 43 6.69 9.47 0.46
N TRP A 44 6.43 10.40 -0.44
CA TRP A 44 5.28 11.33 -0.34
C TRP A 44 4.86 11.83 -1.73
N VAL A 45 3.68 12.44 -1.78
CA VAL A 45 3.21 13.22 -2.92
C VAL A 45 3.66 14.67 -2.75
N ASP A 46 4.29 15.25 -3.78
CA ASP A 46 4.82 16.61 -3.71
C ASP A 46 4.18 17.53 -4.75
N ALA A 47 3.29 18.43 -4.36
CA ALA A 47 2.56 19.26 -5.33
C ALA A 47 3.43 20.19 -6.23
N ARG A 48 4.74 20.29 -6.01
CA ARG A 48 5.66 20.96 -6.96
C ARG A 48 5.84 20.18 -8.26
N PHE A 49 5.73 18.86 -8.17
CA PHE A 49 5.83 17.92 -9.28
C PHE A 49 4.61 17.01 -9.12
N PRO A 50 3.57 17.03 -9.98
CA PRO A 50 2.40 16.17 -9.78
C PRO A 50 2.83 14.69 -9.78
N GLY A 51 3.25 14.17 -8.63
CA GLY A 51 3.88 12.87 -8.52
C GLY A 51 4.77 12.59 -7.32
N ILE A 52 5.30 11.38 -7.36
CA ILE A 52 5.87 10.68 -6.20
C ILE A 52 7.34 11.06 -5.98
N THR A 53 7.66 11.41 -4.73
CA THR A 53 8.99 11.85 -4.31
C THR A 53 9.49 11.01 -3.14
N VAL A 54 10.79 10.79 -3.07
CA VAL A 54 11.42 10.00 -2.00
C VAL A 54 12.66 10.67 -1.40
N ALA A 55 12.96 10.38 -0.14
CA ALA A 55 14.20 10.76 0.51
C ALA A 55 14.66 9.71 1.53
N ARG A 56 15.97 9.64 1.75
CA ARG A 56 16.56 8.85 2.82
C ARG A 56 16.73 9.68 4.07
N VAL A 57 16.44 9.05 5.20
CA VAL A 57 16.77 9.55 6.53
C VAL A 57 17.60 8.49 7.25
N THR A 58 18.77 8.86 7.78
CA THR A 58 19.59 7.92 8.53
C THR A 58 18.92 7.48 9.83
N PRO A 59 19.34 6.35 10.44
CA PRO A 59 18.88 5.97 11.77
C PRO A 59 19.12 7.03 12.84
N GLN A 60 20.06 7.96 12.62
CA GLN A 60 20.38 9.10 13.50
C GLN A 60 19.56 10.37 13.19
N GLY A 61 18.67 10.33 12.20
CA GLY A 61 17.80 11.45 11.84
C GLY A 61 18.42 12.49 10.90
N VAL A 62 19.48 12.12 10.16
CA VAL A 62 20.06 12.98 9.13
C VAL A 62 19.32 12.74 7.82
N VAL A 63 18.72 13.79 7.26
CA VAL A 63 18.11 13.75 5.92
C VAL A 63 19.21 13.82 4.87
N LEU A 64 19.28 12.82 3.99
CA LEU A 64 20.36 12.68 3.01
C LEU A 64 20.00 13.23 1.62
N ASP A 65 18.70 13.31 1.32
CA ASP A 65 18.19 13.71 0.01
C ASP A 65 17.16 14.84 0.16
N THR A 66 17.11 15.76 -0.79
CA THR A 66 16.18 16.91 -0.77
C THR A 66 14.87 16.65 -1.53
N GLY A 67 14.47 15.38 -1.63
CA GLY A 67 13.32 14.91 -2.42
C GLY A 67 13.69 14.54 -3.85
N ASN A 68 13.99 13.26 -4.06
CA ASN A 68 14.22 12.68 -5.38
C ASN A 68 12.88 12.33 -6.03
N TYR A 69 12.58 12.97 -7.16
CA TYR A 69 11.37 12.67 -7.92
C TYR A 69 11.50 11.32 -8.63
N ILE A 70 10.51 10.44 -8.44
CA ILE A 70 10.48 9.09 -9.01
C ILE A 70 9.24 8.82 -9.85
N GLY A 71 8.32 9.77 -9.92
CA GLY A 71 7.12 9.69 -10.74
C GLY A 71 7.38 9.60 -12.26
N GLY A 72 6.30 9.39 -13.02
CA GLY A 72 6.30 9.26 -14.47
C GLY A 72 6.47 10.57 -15.25
N GLY A 73 6.47 11.71 -14.56
CA GLY A 73 6.51 13.05 -15.17
C GLY A 73 5.23 13.36 -15.95
N SER A 74 4.12 12.70 -15.61
CA SER A 74 2.85 12.82 -16.30
C SER A 74 2.20 14.18 -15.99
N SER A 75 1.38 14.70 -16.91
CA SER A 75 0.57 15.89 -16.65
C SER A 75 -0.63 15.63 -15.72
N TYR A 76 -0.85 14.36 -15.36
CA TYR A 76 -1.92 13.89 -14.50
C TYR A 76 -1.38 13.57 -13.11
N GLY A 77 -2.25 13.67 -12.09
CA GLY A 77 -1.85 13.43 -10.70
C GLY A 77 -1.32 12.01 -10.50
N GLU A 78 -0.26 11.89 -9.72
CA GLU A 78 0.21 10.60 -9.19
C GLU A 78 0.18 10.69 -7.67
N ASP A 79 -0.67 9.87 -7.07
CA ASP A 79 -1.08 9.99 -5.68
C ASP A 79 -1.12 8.61 -5.00
N LEU A 80 -1.36 8.62 -3.68
CA LEU A 80 -1.57 7.40 -2.89
C LEU A 80 -0.43 6.38 -3.05
N PRO A 81 0.83 6.77 -2.76
CA PRO A 81 1.95 5.86 -2.89
C PRO A 81 1.86 4.72 -1.86
N ASP A 82 2.56 3.62 -2.15
CA ASP A 82 2.96 2.60 -1.17
C ASP A 82 4.36 2.07 -1.52
N ILE A 83 5.05 1.47 -0.56
CA ILE A 83 6.46 1.07 -0.71
C ILE A 83 6.81 -0.25 -0.01
N ALA A 84 7.48 -1.14 -0.74
CA ALA A 84 8.08 -2.38 -0.20
C ALA A 84 9.58 -2.48 -0.54
N CYS A 85 10.34 -3.18 0.30
CA CYS A 85 11.78 -3.42 0.10
C CYS A 85 12.08 -4.90 -0.10
N ASP A 86 13.00 -5.24 -1.01
CA ASP A 86 13.48 -6.61 -1.28
C ASP A 86 14.90 -6.88 -0.74
N PHE A 87 15.32 -6.14 0.27
CA PHE A 87 16.68 -6.13 0.83
C PHE A 87 17.79 -5.63 -0.11
N GLN A 88 17.51 -5.35 -1.38
CA GLN A 88 18.47 -4.77 -2.33
C GLN A 88 18.06 -3.39 -2.84
N ARG A 89 16.77 -3.21 -3.06
CA ARG A 89 16.12 -2.01 -3.58
C ARG A 89 14.71 -1.91 -3.01
N SER A 90 14.02 -0.82 -3.32
CA SER A 90 12.61 -0.67 -2.96
C SER A 90 11.74 -0.53 -4.21
N PHE A 91 10.53 -1.03 -4.15
CA PHE A 91 9.52 -0.85 -5.16
C PHE A 91 8.44 0.09 -4.62
N VAL A 92 8.27 1.22 -5.29
CA VAL A 92 7.22 2.19 -4.96
C VAL A 92 6.10 2.03 -5.97
N VAL A 93 4.87 1.88 -5.50
CA VAL A 93 3.66 1.86 -6.34
C VAL A 93 2.81 3.09 -6.03
N TRP A 94 1.96 3.49 -6.97
CA TRP A 94 1.07 4.64 -6.81
C TRP A 94 -0.12 4.54 -7.77
N SER A 95 -1.15 5.32 -7.46
CA SER A 95 -2.26 5.59 -8.37
C SER A 95 -1.88 6.70 -9.33
N GLN A 96 -2.17 6.51 -10.61
CA GLN A 96 -2.05 7.55 -11.63
C GLN A 96 -3.44 7.86 -12.19
N GLU A 97 -3.86 9.12 -12.02
CA GLU A 97 -5.16 9.60 -12.43
C GLU A 97 -5.41 9.30 -13.93
N PHE A 98 -6.50 8.57 -14.23
CA PHE A 98 -6.89 8.09 -15.58
C PHE A 98 -5.97 7.05 -16.26
N TYR A 99 -4.87 6.63 -15.63
CA TYR A 99 -3.93 5.66 -16.22
C TYR A 99 -3.77 4.38 -15.38
N GLY A 100 -4.25 4.38 -14.15
CA GLY A 100 -4.38 3.18 -13.31
C GLY A 100 -3.30 3.06 -12.25
N VAL A 101 -2.72 1.86 -12.11
CA VAL A 101 -1.70 1.59 -11.09
C VAL A 101 -0.34 1.51 -11.75
N CYS A 102 0.60 2.28 -11.21
CA CYS A 102 1.97 2.38 -11.69
C CYS A 102 2.95 2.08 -10.56
N GLY A 103 4.20 1.79 -10.92
CA GLY A 103 5.27 1.66 -9.95
C GLY A 103 6.64 1.86 -10.57
N ARG A 104 7.65 2.07 -9.72
CA ARG A 104 9.05 2.17 -10.13
C ARG A 104 9.96 1.71 -9.00
N PHE A 105 11.05 1.04 -9.39
CA PHE A 105 12.11 0.69 -8.44
C PHE A 105 12.97 1.89 -8.10
N ILE A 106 13.46 1.93 -6.87
CA ILE A 106 14.48 2.87 -6.41
C ILE A 106 15.64 2.10 -5.80
N ASN A 107 16.86 2.53 -6.10
CA ASN A 107 18.05 1.93 -5.52
C ASN A 107 18.28 2.42 -4.07
N ASN A 108 19.29 1.88 -3.39
CA ASN A 108 19.65 2.27 -2.01
C ASN A 108 20.09 3.72 -1.84
N SER A 109 20.32 4.46 -2.94
CA SER A 109 20.52 5.91 -2.92
C SER A 109 19.23 6.72 -3.10
N ALA A 110 18.06 6.06 -3.01
CA ALA A 110 16.75 6.60 -3.31
C ALA A 110 16.68 7.29 -4.68
N GLN A 111 17.41 6.76 -5.66
CA GLN A 111 17.35 7.20 -7.06
C GLN A 111 16.49 6.25 -7.88
N PRO A 112 15.72 6.76 -8.85
CA PRO A 112 14.91 5.92 -9.73
C PRO A 112 15.77 4.93 -10.51
N GLU A 113 15.33 3.68 -10.56
CA GLU A 113 15.96 2.59 -11.30
C GLU A 113 14.99 2.08 -12.38
N GLY A 114 15.34 2.31 -13.64
CA GLY A 114 14.52 1.92 -14.79
C GLY A 114 13.35 2.86 -15.09
N SER A 115 12.48 2.43 -16.01
CA SER A 115 11.26 3.15 -16.38
C SER A 115 10.14 2.93 -15.37
N VAL A 116 9.11 3.78 -15.42
CA VAL A 116 7.83 3.47 -14.74
C VAL A 116 7.26 2.20 -15.37
N ILE A 117 6.67 1.36 -14.51
CA ILE A 117 5.99 0.13 -14.85
C ILE A 117 4.49 0.40 -14.72
N THR A 118 3.74 0.19 -15.79
CA THR A 118 2.28 0.13 -15.72
C THR A 118 1.87 -1.24 -15.21
N ILE A 119 1.33 -1.30 -14.00
CA ILE A 119 0.89 -2.52 -13.34
C ILE A 119 -0.54 -2.86 -13.78
N ALA A 120 -1.40 -1.85 -13.87
CA ALA A 120 -2.77 -1.99 -14.36
C ALA A 120 -3.20 -0.72 -15.09
N THR A 121 -3.90 -0.90 -16.21
CA THR A 121 -4.58 0.20 -16.91
C THR A 121 -6.05 0.24 -16.50
N THR A 122 -6.48 1.33 -15.88
CA THR A 122 -7.89 1.58 -15.57
C THR A 122 -8.27 3.03 -15.78
N LEU A 123 -9.56 3.26 -16.04
CA LEU A 123 -10.15 4.58 -16.23
C LEU A 123 -10.29 5.35 -14.92
N ALA A 124 -10.27 4.67 -13.77
CA ALA A 124 -10.13 5.27 -12.45
C ALA A 124 -9.90 4.18 -11.39
N THR A 125 -8.87 4.35 -10.56
CA THR A 125 -8.75 3.64 -9.28
C THR A 125 -9.39 4.50 -8.18
N SER A 126 -9.96 3.86 -7.16
CA SER A 126 -10.58 4.56 -6.03
C SER A 126 -9.85 4.33 -4.70
N SER A 127 -8.77 3.55 -4.70
CA SER A 127 -8.07 3.10 -3.49
C SER A 127 -6.55 3.20 -3.64
N VAL A 128 -5.87 3.23 -2.49
CA VAL A 128 -4.41 3.17 -2.39
C VAL A 128 -3.94 1.80 -2.89
N PRO A 129 -3.13 1.70 -3.97
CA PRO A 129 -2.49 0.44 -4.31
C PRO A 129 -1.50 0.08 -3.20
N LYS A 130 -1.52 -1.18 -2.78
CA LYS A 130 -0.65 -1.72 -1.75
C LYS A 130 0.41 -2.65 -2.34
N VAL A 131 1.60 -2.73 -1.76
CA VAL A 131 2.68 -3.60 -2.25
C VAL A 131 3.44 -4.28 -1.12
N GLU A 132 3.76 -5.56 -1.31
CA GLU A 132 4.67 -6.31 -0.43
C GLU A 132 5.56 -7.28 -1.24
N PHE A 133 6.63 -7.77 -0.60
CA PHE A 133 7.61 -8.68 -1.18
C PHE A 133 7.59 -10.04 -0.47
N ASP A 134 7.40 -11.14 -1.21
CA ASP A 134 7.33 -12.51 -0.66
C ASP A 134 8.68 -13.23 -0.50
N ASN A 135 9.79 -12.47 -0.55
CA ASN A 135 11.17 -12.95 -0.68
C ASN A 135 11.60 -13.37 -2.11
N ASN A 136 10.70 -13.37 -3.09
CA ASN A 136 11.02 -13.69 -4.47
C ASN A 136 10.40 -12.73 -5.49
N ASN A 137 9.15 -12.31 -5.30
CA ASN A 137 8.39 -11.41 -6.14
C ASN A 137 7.64 -10.39 -5.28
N TYR A 138 7.23 -9.31 -5.93
CA TYR A 138 6.31 -8.34 -5.35
C TYR A 138 4.88 -8.73 -5.70
N PHE A 139 3.95 -8.49 -4.79
CA PHE A 139 2.52 -8.52 -5.07
C PHE A 139 1.93 -7.13 -4.87
N VAL A 140 1.12 -6.69 -5.82
CA VAL A 140 0.45 -5.39 -5.78
C VAL A 140 -1.05 -5.63 -5.75
N VAL A 141 -1.76 -5.01 -4.81
CA VAL A 141 -3.21 -5.14 -4.61
C VAL A 141 -3.87 -3.77 -4.74
N TRP A 142 -5.01 -3.69 -5.43
CA TRP A 142 -5.78 -2.45 -5.58
C TRP A 142 -7.27 -2.75 -5.81
N ALA A 143 -8.12 -1.78 -5.48
CA ALA A 143 -9.52 -1.77 -5.90
C ALA A 143 -9.70 -1.03 -7.22
N ASP A 144 -10.53 -1.58 -8.10
CA ASP A 144 -10.81 -1.05 -9.43
C ASP A 144 -12.25 -1.35 -9.84
N PHE A 145 -12.78 -0.61 -10.82
CA PHE A 145 -14.11 -0.86 -11.35
C PHE A 145 -14.23 -2.28 -11.92
N CYS A 146 -15.30 -2.96 -11.55
CA CYS A 146 -15.63 -4.27 -12.09
C CYS A 146 -15.85 -4.18 -13.60
N SER A 147 -15.57 -5.27 -14.32
CA SER A 147 -15.59 -5.26 -15.80
C SER A 147 -16.96 -4.99 -16.43
N THR A 148 -18.05 -5.07 -15.65
CA THR A 148 -19.43 -5.01 -16.13
C THR A 148 -20.29 -3.92 -15.48
N GLY A 149 -19.73 -3.08 -14.62
CA GLY A 149 -20.51 -2.16 -13.80
C GLY A 149 -19.73 -0.96 -13.26
N THR A 150 -20.30 -0.34 -12.23
CA THR A 150 -19.72 0.80 -11.51
C THR A 150 -19.29 0.44 -10.09
N ASP A 151 -19.36 -0.83 -9.73
CA ASP A 151 -18.93 -1.32 -8.42
C ASP A 151 -17.42 -1.59 -8.44
N LEU A 152 -16.81 -1.66 -7.27
CA LEU A 152 -15.38 -1.95 -7.13
C LEU A 152 -15.17 -3.42 -6.79
N ASP A 153 -14.21 -4.03 -7.47
CA ASP A 153 -13.65 -5.35 -7.17
C ASP A 153 -12.21 -5.19 -6.67
N ILE A 154 -11.69 -6.18 -5.93
CA ILE A 154 -10.27 -6.20 -5.51
C ILE A 154 -9.47 -7.05 -6.49
N PHE A 155 -8.39 -6.47 -7.01
CA PHE A 155 -7.47 -7.12 -7.92
C PHE A 155 -6.05 -7.16 -7.38
N GLY A 156 -5.23 -8.03 -7.98
CA GLY A 156 -3.80 -8.04 -7.75
C GLY A 156 -2.98 -8.39 -8.98
N GLN A 157 -1.67 -8.17 -8.89
CA GLN A 157 -0.70 -8.46 -9.93
C GLN A 157 0.65 -8.80 -9.30
N MET A 158 1.22 -9.94 -9.69
CA MET A 158 2.59 -10.31 -9.33
C MET A 158 3.58 -9.54 -10.21
N VAL A 159 4.66 -9.03 -9.61
CA VAL A 159 5.72 -8.26 -10.29
C VAL A 159 7.08 -8.84 -9.90
N SER A 160 7.91 -9.16 -10.88
CA SER A 160 9.25 -9.70 -10.61
C SER A 160 10.20 -8.64 -10.04
N PRO A 161 11.31 -9.04 -9.39
CA PRO A 161 12.41 -8.14 -9.02
C PRO A 161 13.19 -7.59 -10.23
N GLN A 162 12.69 -7.73 -11.46
CA GLN A 162 13.19 -7.05 -12.65
C GLN A 162 12.12 -6.13 -13.25
N GLY A 163 10.96 -6.00 -12.60
CA GLY A 163 9.85 -5.18 -13.06
C GLY A 163 9.00 -5.78 -14.17
N SER A 164 9.11 -7.08 -14.40
CA SER A 164 8.22 -7.78 -15.33
C SER A 164 6.95 -8.23 -14.61
N LEU A 165 5.78 -8.03 -15.22
CA LEU A 165 4.53 -8.58 -14.72
C LEU A 165 4.55 -10.11 -14.87
N ILE A 166 4.17 -10.83 -13.82
CA ILE A 166 4.13 -12.29 -13.80
C ILE A 166 2.67 -12.73 -13.90
N GLY A 167 2.33 -13.49 -14.94
CA GLY A 167 0.95 -13.88 -15.19
C GLY A 167 0.07 -12.71 -15.63
N GLY A 168 -1.24 -12.82 -15.41
CA GLY A 168 -2.21 -11.75 -15.67
C GLY A 168 -2.82 -11.20 -14.37
N LYS A 169 -3.69 -10.21 -14.52
CA LYS A 169 -4.46 -9.63 -13.41
C LYS A 169 -5.23 -10.72 -12.66
N ILE A 170 -5.08 -10.74 -11.34
CA ILE A 170 -5.72 -11.68 -10.41
C ILE A 170 -6.99 -11.00 -9.88
N THR A 171 -8.14 -11.65 -10.00
CA THR A 171 -9.37 -11.23 -9.31
C THR A 171 -9.38 -11.86 -7.92
N ILE A 172 -9.22 -11.04 -6.88
CA ILE A 172 -9.14 -11.49 -5.48
C ILE A 172 -10.54 -11.52 -4.87
N ALA A 173 -11.31 -10.46 -5.09
CA ALA A 173 -12.69 -10.35 -4.65
C ALA A 173 -13.53 -9.71 -5.76
N GLN A 174 -14.69 -10.31 -6.02
CA GLN A 174 -15.70 -9.79 -6.93
C GLN A 174 -17.08 -10.15 -6.41
N GLY A 175 -18.08 -9.32 -6.67
CA GLY A 175 -19.44 -9.58 -6.22
C GLY A 175 -20.44 -8.50 -6.60
N PRO A 176 -21.69 -8.65 -6.15
CA PRO A 176 -22.74 -7.65 -6.39
C PRO A 176 -22.65 -6.43 -5.45
N GLU A 177 -21.74 -6.44 -4.49
CA GLU A 177 -21.46 -5.31 -3.58
C GLU A 177 -20.20 -4.56 -4.02
N ILE A 178 -19.92 -3.42 -3.41
CA ILE A 178 -18.62 -2.75 -3.54
C ILE A 178 -17.62 -3.48 -2.63
N GLN A 179 -16.50 -3.93 -3.19
CA GLN A 179 -15.32 -4.38 -2.45
C GLN A 179 -14.28 -3.26 -2.41
N ASN A 180 -13.91 -2.78 -1.22
CA ASN A 180 -12.95 -1.68 -1.09
C ASN A 180 -12.15 -1.76 0.23
N TYR A 181 -11.25 -0.79 0.43
CA TYR A 181 -10.40 -0.65 1.61
C TYR A 181 -9.54 -1.89 1.85
N SER A 182 -8.88 -2.39 0.80
CA SER A 182 -8.03 -3.57 0.95
C SER A 182 -6.72 -3.26 1.66
N ASP A 183 -6.30 -4.16 2.52
CA ASP A 183 -4.97 -4.23 3.12
C ASP A 183 -4.48 -5.68 3.04
N PHE A 184 -3.18 -5.93 3.10
CA PHE A 184 -2.67 -7.30 3.05
C PHE A 184 -1.28 -7.44 3.66
N VAL A 185 -0.92 -8.69 3.99
CA VAL A 185 0.42 -9.06 4.47
C VAL A 185 0.90 -10.34 3.81
N PHE A 186 2.20 -10.55 3.75
CA PHE A 186 2.83 -11.83 3.46
C PHE A 186 3.17 -12.56 4.77
N ASP A 187 2.60 -13.76 4.93
CA ASP A 187 2.70 -14.55 6.16
C ASP A 187 3.97 -15.45 6.23
N GLY A 188 4.83 -15.38 5.20
CA GLY A 188 5.94 -16.30 5.00
C GLY A 188 5.66 -17.44 4.02
N THR A 189 4.38 -17.65 3.67
CA THR A 189 3.87 -18.69 2.77
C THR A 189 2.87 -18.13 1.75
N ASN A 190 1.90 -17.33 2.18
CA ASN A 190 0.85 -16.74 1.37
C ASN A 190 0.73 -15.23 1.64
N PHE A 191 0.17 -14.52 0.68
CA PHE A 191 -0.40 -13.21 0.92
C PHE A 191 -1.80 -13.38 1.52
N VAL A 192 -2.11 -12.65 2.59
CA VAL A 192 -3.44 -12.61 3.22
C VAL A 192 -4.04 -11.25 2.98
N VAL A 193 -5.00 -11.19 2.05
CA VAL A 193 -5.67 -9.95 1.66
C VAL A 193 -6.98 -9.84 2.40
N VAL A 194 -7.24 -8.69 3.02
CA VAL A 194 -8.50 -8.35 3.69
C VAL A 194 -9.16 -7.16 3.02
N TRP A 195 -10.49 -7.11 3.01
CA TRP A 195 -11.26 -6.01 2.42
C TRP A 195 -12.63 -5.87 3.10
N LEU A 196 -13.27 -4.72 2.84
CA LEU A 196 -14.68 -4.47 3.16
C LEU A 196 -15.57 -4.82 1.98
N GLU A 197 -16.66 -5.53 2.27
CA GLU A 197 -17.86 -5.56 1.42
C GLU A 197 -18.93 -4.71 2.08
N GLU A 198 -19.34 -3.64 1.40
CA GLU A 198 -20.04 -2.49 1.99
C GLU A 198 -21.27 -2.87 2.83
N SER A 199 -22.04 -3.88 2.42
CA SER A 199 -23.24 -4.34 3.15
C SER A 199 -23.01 -5.65 3.90
N SER A 200 -22.00 -6.43 3.52
CA SER A 200 -21.78 -7.77 4.04
C SER A 200 -20.76 -7.84 5.17
N GLY A 201 -19.83 -6.89 5.33
CA GLY A 201 -18.83 -6.88 6.39
C GLY A 201 -17.40 -7.15 5.89
N LEU A 202 -16.51 -7.61 6.77
CA LEU A 202 -15.09 -7.81 6.44
C LEU A 202 -14.81 -9.24 6.00
N PHE A 203 -13.99 -9.36 4.97
CA PHE A 203 -13.60 -10.63 4.39
C PHE A 203 -12.11 -10.69 4.10
N GLY A 204 -11.61 -11.91 3.96
CA GLY A 204 -10.24 -12.18 3.56
C GLY A 204 -10.11 -13.35 2.60
N GLN A 205 -8.98 -13.39 1.89
CA GLN A 205 -8.62 -14.43 0.94
C GLN A 205 -7.10 -14.58 0.96
N MET A 206 -6.64 -15.83 1.01
CA MET A 206 -5.21 -16.14 0.86
C MET A 206 -4.86 -16.27 -0.63
N ILE A 207 -3.69 -15.77 -1.01
CA ILE A 207 -3.11 -15.86 -2.35
C ILE A 207 -1.72 -16.48 -2.21
N GLY A 208 -1.44 -17.56 -2.95
CA GLY A 208 -0.12 -18.16 -2.98
C GLY A 208 0.91 -17.29 -3.72
N THR A 209 2.19 -17.55 -3.53
CA THR A 209 3.29 -16.84 -4.22
C THR A 209 3.33 -17.07 -5.74
N ASP A 210 2.48 -17.96 -6.26
CA ASP A 210 2.23 -18.18 -7.69
C ASP A 210 1.03 -17.37 -8.23
N GLY A 211 0.39 -16.56 -7.37
CA GLY A 211 -0.78 -15.75 -7.70
C GLY A 211 -2.10 -16.52 -7.69
N GLN A 212 -2.13 -17.79 -7.26
CA GLN A 212 -3.37 -18.56 -7.17
C GLN A 212 -4.10 -18.30 -5.84
N LEU A 213 -5.43 -18.28 -5.86
CA LEU A 213 -6.23 -18.21 -4.64
C LEU A 213 -6.08 -19.52 -3.85
N VAL A 214 -5.80 -19.39 -2.55
CA VAL A 214 -5.63 -20.52 -1.63
C VAL A 214 -6.86 -20.61 -0.73
N GLY A 215 -7.54 -21.76 -0.75
CA GLY A 215 -8.76 -21.97 0.03
C GLY A 215 -9.95 -21.17 -0.50
N THR A 216 -10.84 -20.76 0.40
CA THR A 216 -12.06 -20.01 0.08
C THR A 216 -12.08 -18.69 0.82
N LYS A 217 -12.77 -17.70 0.25
CA LYS A 217 -13.09 -16.43 0.90
C LYS A 217 -13.62 -16.66 2.33
N LEU A 218 -13.00 -15.99 3.29
CA LEU A 218 -13.31 -16.08 4.71
C LEU A 218 -14.02 -14.82 5.16
N ARG A 219 -15.05 -14.96 5.98
CA ARG A 219 -15.66 -13.84 6.71
C ARG A 219 -14.87 -13.60 7.99
N ILE A 220 -14.38 -12.37 8.18
CA ILE A 220 -13.56 -11.95 9.33
C ILE A 220 -14.42 -11.33 10.42
N SER A 221 -15.37 -10.47 10.04
CA SER A 221 -16.27 -9.83 10.98
C SER A 221 -17.47 -10.72 11.31
N ASP A 222 -18.13 -10.45 12.43
CA ASP A 222 -19.44 -11.05 12.70
C ASP A 222 -20.52 -10.58 11.68
N ASN A 223 -21.74 -11.09 11.85
CA ASN A 223 -22.88 -10.79 10.98
C ASN A 223 -23.82 -9.71 11.58
N THR A 224 -23.28 -8.78 12.37
CA THR A 224 -24.05 -7.62 12.84
C THR A 224 -24.19 -6.57 11.74
N PRO A 225 -25.24 -5.72 11.80
CA PRO A 225 -25.51 -4.72 10.77
C PRO A 225 -24.66 -3.44 10.91
N TYR A 226 -23.58 -3.48 11.70
CA TYR A 226 -22.75 -2.31 11.96
C TYR A 226 -21.89 -1.98 10.74
N LEU A 227 -21.75 -0.69 10.46
CA LEU A 227 -20.89 -0.22 9.38
C LEU A 227 -19.45 -0.42 9.79
N ARG A 228 -18.62 -0.91 8.86
CA ARG A 228 -17.21 -1.19 9.09
C ARG A 228 -16.39 -0.50 8.03
N ASP A 229 -15.18 -0.11 8.37
CA ASP A 229 -14.29 0.56 7.44
C ASP A 229 -12.81 0.34 7.78
N HIS A 230 -11.97 0.60 6.76
CA HIS A 230 -10.51 0.63 6.86
C HIS A 230 -9.91 -0.54 7.66
N PRO A 231 -10.14 -1.80 7.22
CA PRO A 231 -9.47 -2.92 7.85
C PRO A 231 -7.95 -2.78 7.70
N SER A 232 -7.21 -3.20 8.72
CA SER A 232 -5.77 -3.36 8.66
C SER A 232 -5.36 -4.69 9.26
N ILE A 233 -4.30 -5.28 8.73
CA ILE A 233 -3.82 -6.61 9.08
C ILE A 233 -2.33 -6.60 9.43
N CYS A 234 -1.94 -7.42 10.41
CA CYS A 234 -0.55 -7.72 10.71
C CYS A 234 -0.38 -9.22 10.99
N VAL A 235 0.74 -9.80 10.56
CA VAL A 235 1.10 -11.19 10.87
C VAL A 235 1.92 -11.26 12.16
N GLY A 236 1.48 -12.13 13.07
CA GLY A 236 2.22 -12.56 14.26
C GLY A 236 3.00 -13.84 14.00
N ILE A 237 3.55 -14.46 15.05
CA ILE A 237 4.32 -15.70 14.91
C ILE A 237 3.43 -16.87 14.48
N ASP A 238 2.23 -16.95 15.06
CA ASP A 238 1.31 -18.10 14.89
C ASP A 238 -0.12 -17.66 14.52
N ASN A 239 -0.34 -16.39 14.20
CA ASN A 239 -1.68 -15.82 14.02
C ASN A 239 -1.64 -14.51 13.21
N TYR A 240 -2.82 -13.96 12.94
CA TYR A 240 -2.99 -12.63 12.37
C TYR A 240 -3.76 -11.76 13.34
N LEU A 241 -3.43 -10.46 13.37
CA LEU A 241 -4.29 -9.46 14.00
C LEU A 241 -4.93 -8.63 12.89
N ILE A 242 -6.26 -8.63 12.85
CA ILE A 242 -7.02 -7.77 11.94
C ILE A 242 -7.86 -6.81 12.76
N VAL A 243 -7.74 -5.52 12.45
CA VAL A 243 -8.46 -4.43 13.12
C VAL A 243 -9.27 -3.64 12.12
N TRP A 244 -10.36 -3.00 12.55
CA TRP A 244 -11.22 -2.16 11.72
C TRP A 244 -11.91 -1.08 12.53
N GLY A 245 -12.34 -0.01 11.84
CA GLY A 245 -13.31 0.93 12.42
C GLY A 245 -14.72 0.35 12.30
N GLU A 246 -15.53 0.50 13.35
CA GLU A 246 -16.93 0.08 13.33
C GLU A 246 -17.83 1.17 13.94
N TYR A 247 -18.97 1.39 13.31
CA TYR A 247 -19.98 2.35 13.75
C TYR A 247 -21.23 1.63 14.25
N TYR A 248 -21.52 1.82 15.54
CA TYR A 248 -22.81 1.46 16.15
C TYR A 248 -23.63 2.72 16.44
N ASP A 249 -23.22 3.48 17.47
CA ASP A 249 -23.72 4.82 17.81
C ASP A 249 -22.61 5.88 17.71
N ASN A 250 -21.35 5.42 17.74
CA ASN A 250 -20.13 6.17 17.53
C ASN A 250 -19.11 5.25 16.81
N TYR A 251 -18.07 5.83 16.21
CA TYR A 251 -16.94 5.06 15.68
C TYR A 251 -16.02 4.63 16.81
N ASP A 252 -15.76 3.33 16.90
CA ASP A 252 -14.73 2.73 17.76
C ASP A 252 -13.85 1.78 16.94
N ILE A 253 -12.66 1.43 17.45
CA ILE A 253 -11.74 0.49 16.82
C ILE A 253 -11.95 -0.91 17.42
N TYR A 254 -12.18 -1.89 16.55
CA TYR A 254 -12.38 -3.29 16.91
C TYR A 254 -11.28 -4.15 16.29
N GLY A 255 -11.10 -5.37 16.80
CA GLY A 255 -10.13 -6.30 16.24
C GLY A 255 -10.45 -7.75 16.55
N ASN A 256 -9.88 -8.64 15.74
CA ASN A 256 -9.97 -10.09 15.88
C ASN A 256 -8.57 -10.72 15.74
N ILE A 257 -8.31 -11.77 16.52
CA ILE A 257 -7.00 -12.42 16.67
C ILE A 257 -6.91 -13.75 15.90
N ASP A 258 -8.03 -14.22 15.33
CA ASP A 258 -8.14 -15.57 14.81
C ASP A 258 -8.26 -15.61 13.27
N ILE A 259 -7.16 -15.98 12.60
CA ILE A 259 -7.14 -16.69 11.28
C ILE A 259 -5.99 -17.70 11.30
#